data_AF-A0A535RZ89-F1
#
_entry.id   AF-A0A535RZ89-F1
#
_cell.length_a   1.000
_cell.length_b   1.000
_cell.length_c   1.000
_cell.angle_alpha   90.00
_cell.angle_beta   90.00
_cell.angle_gamma   90.00
#
_symmetry.space_group_name_H-M   'P 1'
#
loop_
_entity.id
_entity.type
_entity.pdbx_description
1 polymer ?
#
loop_
_entity_poly.entity_id
_entity_poly.type
_entity_poly.pdbx_seq_one_letter_code
_entity_poly.pdbx_strand_id
1 'polypeptide(L)'
;MRVARTASTLALAVSITIGVLFLFAPLGTLCSTSLVAPGQAPTPTTCHGVSFLETQRDSLFPALIFIAVWTFAPLLAVLGTRRRPASAALVAVPAAIELAGIVSLGGGVLWALTAGPILLVALVATLVSRSSPQPAR
;
A
#
# COMPACT_ATOMS: atom_id res chain seq x y z
N MET A 1 22.98 8.84 -1.38
CA MET A 1 21.83 9.63 -1.92
C MET A 1 21.13 9.07 -3.17
N ARG A 2 21.81 8.61 -4.23
CA ARG A 2 21.12 8.06 -5.43
C ARG A 2 20.25 6.83 -5.12
N VAL A 3 20.76 5.92 -4.31
CA VAL A 3 20.03 4.71 -3.85
C VAL A 3 18.75 5.09 -3.12
N ALA A 4 18.82 5.97 -2.12
CA ALA A 4 17.66 6.43 -1.36
C ALA A 4 16.56 7.01 -2.25
N ARG A 5 16.91 7.85 -3.24
CA ARG A 5 15.94 8.43 -4.19
C ARG A 5 15.30 7.38 -5.08
N THR A 6 16.10 6.44 -5.57
CA THR A 6 15.62 5.36 -6.45
C THR A 6 14.68 4.44 -5.68
N ALA A 7 15.07 4.04 -4.47
CA ALA A 7 14.24 3.21 -3.59
C ALA A 7 12.92 3.91 -3.21
N SER A 8 12.94 5.18 -2.80
CA SER A 8 11.69 5.91 -2.51
C SER A 8 10.77 6.03 -3.73
N THR A 9 11.34 6.23 -4.91
CA THR A 9 10.55 6.33 -6.16
C THR A 9 9.97 4.98 -6.55
N LEU A 10 10.74 3.90 -6.40
CA LEU A 10 10.28 2.54 -6.64
C LEU A 10 9.15 2.15 -5.67
N ALA A 11 9.31 2.47 -4.37
CA ALA A 11 8.26 2.23 -3.39
C ALA A 11 6.96 2.95 -3.77
N LEU A 12 7.03 4.22 -4.20
CA LEU A 12 5.85 4.95 -4.67
C LEU A 12 5.22 4.28 -5.91
N ALA A 13 6.03 3.88 -6.89
CA ALA A 13 5.51 3.21 -8.09
C ALA A 13 4.81 1.88 -7.74
N VAL A 14 5.39 1.10 -6.83
CA VAL A 14 4.80 -0.14 -6.32
C VAL A 14 3.50 0.13 -5.59
N SER A 15 3.46 1.08 -4.65
CA SER A 15 2.24 1.41 -3.91
C SER A 15 1.12 1.92 -4.82
N ILE A 16 1.43 2.73 -5.84
CA ILE A 16 0.45 3.16 -6.87
C ILE A 16 -0.07 1.96 -7.65
N THR A 17 0.81 1.07 -8.09
CA THR A 17 0.42 -0.12 -8.86
C THR A 17 -0.52 -1.01 -8.05
N ILE A 18 -0.19 -1.26 -6.78
CA ILE A 18 -1.04 -2.05 -5.87
C ILE A 18 -2.37 -1.34 -5.63
N GLY A 19 -2.37 -0.02 -5.37
CA GLY A 19 -3.60 0.75 -5.20
C GLY A 19 -4.54 0.66 -6.39
N VAL A 20 -4.01 0.78 -7.62
CA VAL A 20 -4.79 0.62 -8.86
C VAL A 20 -5.33 -0.81 -8.99
N LEU A 21 -4.49 -1.83 -8.78
CA LEU A 21 -4.95 -3.22 -8.80
C LEU A 21 -6.05 -3.47 -7.77
N PHE A 22 -5.91 -2.94 -6.56
CA PHE A 22 -6.88 -3.15 -5.51
C PHE A 22 -8.22 -2.48 -5.80
N LEU A 23 -8.21 -1.30 -6.43
CA LEU A 23 -9.44 -0.58 -6.78
C LEU A 23 -10.21 -1.24 -7.92
N PHE A 24 -9.52 -1.75 -8.94
CA PHE A 24 -10.14 -2.13 -10.21
C PHE A 24 -10.09 -3.62 -10.54
N ALA A 25 -9.18 -4.40 -9.95
CA ALA A 25 -9.15 -5.84 -10.19
C ALA A 25 -10.25 -6.56 -9.39
N PRO A 26 -10.84 -7.63 -9.93
CA PRO A 26 -11.85 -8.43 -9.25
C PRO A 26 -11.20 -9.35 -8.22
N LEU A 27 -10.66 -8.75 -7.15
CA LEU A 27 -9.97 -9.47 -6.07
C LEU A 27 -10.95 -10.08 -5.05
N GLY A 28 -12.23 -9.69 -5.09
CA GLY A 28 -13.29 -10.25 -4.26
C GLY A 28 -14.12 -11.30 -5.00
N THR A 29 -14.90 -12.08 -4.25
CA THR A 29 -15.85 -13.04 -4.82
C THR A 29 -17.16 -12.93 -4.05
N LEU A 30 -18.27 -12.71 -4.76
CA LEU A 30 -19.61 -12.73 -4.19
C LEU A 30 -20.37 -13.95 -4.73
N CYS A 31 -20.91 -14.75 -3.82
CA CYS A 31 -21.69 -15.93 -4.15
C CYS A 31 -23.14 -15.71 -3.72
N SER A 32 -24.08 -15.98 -4.63
CA SER A 32 -25.51 -15.94 -4.35
C SER A 32 -26.11 -17.34 -4.39
N THR A 33 -26.99 -17.61 -3.42
CA THR A 33 -27.82 -18.82 -3.36
C THR A 33 -29.28 -18.38 -3.32
N SER A 34 -30.10 -18.86 -4.25
CA SER A 34 -31.54 -18.61 -4.23
C SER A 34 -32.19 -19.52 -3.18
N LEU A 35 -33.06 -18.98 -2.34
CA LEU A 35 -33.85 -19.80 -1.42
C LEU A 35 -34.80 -20.68 -2.23
N VAL A 36 -34.72 -21.99 -1.99
CA VAL A 36 -35.51 -23.00 -2.69
C VAL A 36 -36.68 -23.40 -1.80
N ALA A 37 -37.90 -23.44 -2.35
CA ALA A 37 -39.09 -23.86 -1.62
C ALA A 37 -39.01 -25.35 -1.21
N PRO A 38 -39.70 -25.81 -0.15
CA PRO A 38 -39.68 -27.20 0.26
C PRO A 38 -40.09 -28.13 -0.89
N GLY A 39 -39.20 -29.03 -1.31
CA GLY A 39 -39.43 -30.02 -2.38
C GLY A 39 -38.81 -29.69 -3.75
N GLN A 40 -38.10 -28.56 -3.90
CA GLN A 40 -37.35 -28.26 -5.12
C GLN A 40 -35.84 -28.58 -4.97
N ALA A 41 -35.20 -28.93 -6.08
CA ALA A 41 -33.76 -29.22 -6.13
C ALA A 41 -32.95 -27.93 -5.83
N PRO A 42 -31.85 -28.01 -5.06
CA PRO A 42 -31.01 -26.86 -4.76
C PRO A 42 -30.53 -26.18 -6.05
N THR A 43 -30.69 -24.86 -6.15
CA THR A 43 -30.16 -24.11 -7.29
C THR A 43 -28.63 -24.06 -7.21
N PRO A 44 -27.92 -24.07 -8.35
CA PRO A 44 -26.47 -23.96 -8.35
C PRO A 44 -26.04 -22.61 -7.78
N THR A 45 -25.11 -22.62 -6.82
CA THR A 45 -24.48 -21.41 -6.30
C THR A 45 -23.74 -20.70 -7.42
N THR A 46 -24.16 -19.47 -7.74
CA THR A 46 -23.46 -18.63 -8.72
C THR A 46 -22.51 -17.69 -8.00
N CYS A 47 -21.21 -17.86 -8.24
CA CYS A 47 -20.17 -16.96 -7.74
C CYS A 47 -19.64 -16.10 -8.89
N HIS A 48 -19.46 -14.81 -8.64
CA HIS A 48 -18.82 -13.90 -9.58
C HIS A 48 -17.75 -13.08 -8.88
N GLY A 49 -16.71 -12.72 -9.64
CA GLY A 49 -15.67 -11.82 -9.17
C GLY A 49 -16.24 -10.42 -9.00
N VAL A 50 -15.89 -9.78 -7.89
CA VAL A 50 -16.32 -8.41 -7.62
C VAL A 50 -15.14 -7.53 -7.27
N SER A 51 -15.25 -6.28 -7.68
CA SER A 51 -14.26 -5.25 -7.41
C SER A 51 -14.34 -4.78 -5.94
N PHE A 52 -13.30 -4.09 -5.50
CA PHE A 52 -13.29 -3.45 -4.19
C PHE A 52 -14.43 -2.43 -4.03
N LEU A 53 -14.73 -1.67 -5.09
CA LEU A 53 -15.79 -0.67 -5.08
C LEU A 53 -17.18 -1.29 -4.89
N GLU A 54 -17.41 -2.46 -5.47
CA GLU A 54 -18.66 -3.22 -5.28
C GLU A 54 -18.75 -3.81 -3.88
N THR A 55 -17.62 -4.30 -3.36
CA THR A 55 -17.54 -4.88 -2.00
C THR A 55 -17.75 -3.82 -0.91
N GLN A 56 -17.32 -2.58 -1.15
CA GLN A 56 -17.33 -1.50 -0.16
C GLN A 56 -18.43 -0.46 -0.40
N ARG A 57 -19.51 -0.80 -1.12
CA ARG A 57 -20.57 0.17 -1.47
C ARG A 57 -21.10 0.97 -0.28
N ASP A 58 -21.29 0.34 0.87
CA ASP A 58 -21.85 0.99 2.06
C ASP A 58 -20.82 1.80 2.88
N SER A 59 -19.52 1.59 2.64
CA SER A 59 -18.41 2.20 3.40
C SER A 59 -17.32 2.74 2.48
N LEU A 60 -17.70 3.20 1.29
CA LEU A 60 -16.78 3.49 0.18
C LEU A 60 -15.83 4.64 0.51
N PHE A 61 -16.33 5.69 1.18
CA PHE A 61 -15.51 6.85 1.52
C PHE A 61 -14.38 6.53 2.53
N PRO A 62 -14.65 5.91 3.70
CA PRO A 62 -13.60 5.41 4.58
C PRO A 62 -12.62 4.46 3.89
N ALA A 63 -13.13 3.58 3.04
CA ALA A 63 -12.34 2.59 2.29
C ALA A 63 -11.37 3.25 1.28
N LEU A 64 -11.82 4.30 0.58
CA LEU A 64 -10.96 5.09 -0.31
C LEU A 64 -9.90 5.88 0.45
N ILE A 65 -10.22 6.45 1.61
CA ILE A 65 -9.22 7.12 2.46
C ILE A 65 -8.15 6.13 2.88
N PHE A 66 -8.54 4.92 3.32
CA PHE A 66 -7.62 3.85 3.66
C PHE A 66 -6.68 3.53 2.50
N ILE A 67 -7.20 3.26 1.29
CA ILE A 67 -6.36 2.99 0.12
C ILE A 67 -5.43 4.18 -0.19
N ALA A 68 -5.95 5.41 -0.14
CA ALA A 68 -5.18 6.60 -0.46
C ALA A 68 -4.01 6.79 0.51
N VAL A 69 -4.22 6.60 1.81
CA VAL A 69 -3.17 6.76 2.84
C VAL A 69 -2.01 5.79 2.57
N TRP A 70 -2.30 4.51 2.32
CA TRP A 70 -1.26 3.51 2.05
C TRP A 70 -0.63 3.69 0.66
N THR A 71 -1.41 4.09 -0.33
CA THR A 71 -0.91 4.31 -1.70
C THR A 71 0.04 5.51 -1.78
N PHE A 72 -0.26 6.59 -1.07
CA PHE A 72 0.47 7.85 -1.16
C PHE A 72 1.46 8.09 -0.02
N ALA A 73 1.51 7.24 1.01
CA ALA A 73 2.53 7.34 2.06
C ALA A 73 3.97 7.47 1.50
N PRO A 74 4.42 6.67 0.50
CA PRO A 74 5.79 6.77 -0.02
C PRO A 74 6.13 8.13 -0.64
N LEU A 75 5.14 8.96 -0.98
CA LEU A 75 5.37 10.31 -1.47
C LEU A 75 6.18 11.15 -0.48
N LEU A 76 5.94 10.97 0.83
CA LEU A 76 6.72 11.63 1.88
C LEU A 76 8.20 11.23 1.81
N ALA A 77 8.50 9.96 1.54
CA ALA A 77 9.87 9.48 1.40
C ALA A 77 10.54 10.04 0.13
N VAL A 78 9.80 10.19 -0.97
CA VAL A 78 10.30 10.85 -2.18
C VAL A 78 10.65 12.31 -1.90
N LEU A 79 9.77 13.04 -1.21
CA LEU A 79 10.02 14.43 -0.81
C LEU A 79 11.21 14.52 0.15
N GLY A 80 11.29 13.62 1.15
CA GLY A 80 12.36 13.56 2.13
C GLY A 80 13.75 13.35 1.53
N THR A 81 13.87 12.50 0.51
CA THR A 81 15.14 12.20 -0.17
C THR A 81 15.56 13.25 -1.21
N ARG A 82 14.64 14.15 -1.61
CA ARG A 82 14.91 15.27 -2.52
C ARG A 82 15.33 16.56 -1.81
N ARG A 83 14.96 16.75 -0.54
CA ARG A 83 15.37 17.90 0.27
C ARG A 83 16.89 17.96 0.49
N ARG A 84 17.42 19.15 0.75
CA ARG A 84 18.82 19.40 1.17
C ARG A 84 18.83 20.24 2.46
N PRO A 85 19.28 19.70 3.60
CA PRO A 85 19.66 18.30 3.80
C PRO A 85 18.44 17.36 3.65
N ALA A 86 18.67 16.13 3.21
CA ALA A 86 17.60 15.13 3.12
C ALA A 86 17.02 14.86 4.50
N SER A 87 15.70 14.63 4.61
CA SER A 87 15.01 14.44 5.89
C SER A 87 14.76 12.96 6.18
N ALA A 88 15.47 12.39 7.16
CA ALA A 88 15.25 11.00 7.58
C ALA A 88 13.86 10.81 8.20
N ALA A 89 13.33 11.80 8.91
CA ALA A 89 11.97 11.75 9.48
C ALA A 89 10.91 11.57 8.39
N LEU A 90 11.03 12.30 7.27
CA LEU A 90 10.09 12.17 6.13
C LEU A 90 10.20 10.82 5.39
N VAL A 91 11.31 10.08 5.56
CA VAL A 91 11.47 8.72 5.03
C VAL A 91 11.03 7.67 6.05
N ALA A 92 11.24 7.91 7.35
CA ALA A 92 10.92 7.00 8.42
C ALA A 92 9.40 6.90 8.66
N VAL A 93 8.67 8.01 8.61
CA VAL A 93 7.21 8.04 8.78
C VAL A 93 6.49 7.09 7.82
N PRO A 94 6.67 7.19 6.49
CA PRO A 94 6.00 6.27 5.57
C PRO A 94 6.51 4.83 5.70
N ALA A 95 7.79 4.61 6.00
CA ALA A 95 8.30 3.26 6.27
C ALA A 95 7.57 2.62 7.47
N ALA A 96 7.33 3.39 8.54
CA ALA A 96 6.60 2.92 9.71
C ALA A 96 5.11 2.66 9.40
N ILE A 97 4.45 3.55 8.65
CA ILE A 97 3.05 3.38 8.23
C ILE A 97 2.88 2.09 7.42
N GLU A 98 3.77 1.87 6.46
CA GLU A 98 3.75 0.71 5.58
C GLU A 98 4.01 -0.58 6.36
N LEU A 99 5.02 -0.62 7.24
CA LEU A 99 5.31 -1.78 8.09
C LEU A 99 4.22 -2.06 9.13
N ALA A 100 3.55 -1.03 9.64
CA ALA A 100 2.39 -1.19 10.52
C ALA A 100 1.20 -1.86 9.81
N GLY A 101 1.17 -1.83 8.47
CA GLY A 101 0.19 -2.53 7.64
C GLY A 101 0.11 -4.03 7.88
N ILE A 102 1.14 -4.67 8.45
CA ILE A 102 1.13 -6.10 8.85
C ILE A 102 0.06 -6.38 9.91
N VAL A 103 -0.20 -5.42 10.80
CA VAL A 103 -1.17 -5.56 11.89
C VAL A 103 -2.60 -5.28 11.40
N SER A 104 -2.74 -4.62 10.25
CA SER A 104 -4.04 -4.34 9.64
C SER A 104 -4.50 -5.51 8.78
N LEU A 105 -5.30 -6.40 9.36
CA LEU A 105 -6.01 -7.50 8.67
C LEU A 105 -6.90 -7.04 7.50
N GLY A 106 -7.09 -5.72 7.30
CA GLY A 106 -8.00 -5.11 6.32
C GLY A 106 -7.40 -4.71 4.97
N GLY A 107 -6.12 -5.02 4.70
CA GLY A 107 -5.53 -4.85 3.36
C GLY A 107 -4.13 -4.27 3.32
N GLY A 108 -3.66 -3.64 4.41
CA GLY A 108 -2.33 -3.01 4.49
C GLY A 108 -1.15 -4.00 4.42
N VAL A 109 -1.40 -5.31 4.51
CA VAL A 109 -0.36 -6.34 4.50
C VAL A 109 0.39 -6.40 3.16
N LEU A 110 -0.30 -6.17 2.03
CA LEU A 110 0.32 -6.20 0.70
C LEU A 110 1.35 -5.08 0.55
N TRP A 111 0.97 -3.88 0.97
CA TRP A 111 1.81 -2.69 1.08
C TRP A 111 3.02 -2.94 2.00
N ALA A 112 2.77 -3.53 3.18
CA ALA A 112 3.81 -3.87 4.13
C ALA A 112 4.84 -4.88 3.60
N LEU A 113 4.42 -5.85 2.79
CA LEU A 113 5.31 -6.86 2.20
C LEU A 113 6.07 -6.37 0.97
N THR A 114 5.61 -5.30 0.32
CA THR A 114 6.16 -4.81 -0.95
C THR A 114 6.86 -3.46 -0.78
N ALA A 115 6.12 -2.38 -0.52
CA ALA A 115 6.67 -1.04 -0.36
C ALA A 115 7.43 -0.86 0.96
N GLY A 116 7.02 -1.57 2.03
CA GLY A 116 7.69 -1.55 3.34
C GLY A 116 9.21 -1.82 3.28
N PRO A 117 9.67 -2.99 2.78
CA PRO A 117 11.08 -3.31 2.64
C PRO A 117 11.86 -2.30 1.77
N ILE A 118 11.24 -1.81 0.69
CA ILE A 118 11.87 -0.83 -0.21
C ILE A 118 12.09 0.50 0.53
N LEU A 119 11.11 0.95 1.32
CA LEU A 119 11.23 2.13 2.16
C LEU A 119 12.24 1.96 3.30
N LEU A 120 12.38 0.75 3.84
CA LEU A 120 13.44 0.44 4.79
C LEU A 120 14.83 0.63 4.17
N VAL A 121 15.03 0.15 2.94
CA VAL A 121 16.28 0.38 2.17
C VAL A 121 16.50 1.88 1.95
N ALA A 122 15.45 2.63 1.58
CA ALA A 122 15.53 4.08 1.40
C ALA A 122 15.94 4.80 2.70
N LEU A 123 15.39 4.37 3.84
CA LEU A 123 15.70 4.92 5.16
C LEU A 123 17.15 4.66 5.54
N VAL A 124 17.62 3.41 5.47
CA VAL A 124 19.01 3.03 5.77
C VAL A 124 19.98 3.83 4.89
N ALA A 125 19.73 3.89 3.58
CA ALA A 125 20.57 4.66 2.66
C ALA A 125 20.57 6.17 2.97
N THR A 126 19.47 6.71 3.49
CA THR A 126 19.37 8.11 3.92
C THR A 126 20.17 8.38 5.19
N LEU A 127 20.13 7.46 6.16
CA LEU A 127 20.89 7.56 7.41
C LEU A 127 22.40 7.44 7.16
N VAL A 128 22.84 6.46 6.37
CA VAL A 128 24.26 6.28 6.01
C VAL A 128 24.82 7.49 5.24
N SER A 129 24.01 8.09 4.37
CA SER A 129 24.43 9.30 3.64
C SER A 129 24.57 10.53 4.54
N ARG A 130 23.94 10.54 5.71
CA ARG A 130 24.02 11.64 6.70
C ARG A 130 25.18 11.44 7.69
N SER A 131 25.55 10.21 7.99
CA SER A 131 26.64 9.89 8.92
C SER A 131 28.03 9.95 8.28
N SER A 132 28.12 10.02 6.95
CA SER A 132 29.41 10.17 6.26
C SER A 132 30.01 11.55 6.56
N PRO A 133 31.17 11.63 7.24
CA PRO A 133 31.80 12.90 7.55
C PRO A 133 32.12 13.65 6.26
N GLN A 134 31.75 14.93 6.22
CA GLN A 134 32.09 15.81 5.11
C GLN A 134 33.62 15.97 5.11
N PRO A 135 34.34 15.59 4.04
CA PRO A 135 35.78 15.82 3.98
C PRO A 135 36.01 17.32 4.12
N ALA A 136 36.77 17.71 5.14
CA ALA A 136 37.24 19.08 5.31
C ALA A 136 37.91 19.48 3.99
N ARG A 137 37.34 20.50 3.34
CA ARG A 137 37.97 21.17 2.20
C ARG A 137 38.89 22.26 2.73
#